data_AF-A0A7J3FCX2-F1
#
_entry.id   AF-A0A7J3FCX2-F1
#
_cell.length_a   1.000
_cell.length_b   1.000
_cell.length_c   1.000
_cell.angle_alpha   90.00
_cell.angle_beta   90.00
_cell.angle_gamma   90.00
#
_symmetry.space_group_name_H-M   'P 1'
#
loop_
_entity.id
_entity.type
_entity.pdbx_description
1 polymer ?
#
loop_
_entity_poly.entity_id
_entity_poly.type
_entity_poly.pdbx_seq_one_letter_code
_entity_poly.pdbx_strand_id
1 'polypeptide(L)' 'KILLFPHGKGSTVGAYSLYALKKRGVAPLAIINEKTDLVVASGCILASIPCADGVRVTSFRSGERLRLDAEKGELIRRRG' A
#
# COMPACT_ATOMS: atom_id res chain seq x y z
N LYS A 1 5.93 -5.11 6.49
CA LYS A 1 5.12 -4.03 7.11
C LYS A 1 4.10 -3.54 6.09
N ILE A 2 2.92 -3.05 6.48
CA ILE A 2 1.94 -2.44 5.58
C ILE A 2 2.17 -0.93 5.59
N LEU A 3 2.16 -0.29 4.42
CA LEU A 3 2.35 1.15 4.28
C LEU A 3 1.01 1.83 4.01
N LEU A 4 0.66 2.82 4.83
CA LEU A 4 -0.57 3.59 4.70
C LEU A 4 -0.23 5.06 4.47
N PHE A 5 -0.81 5.68 3.44
CA PHE A 5 -0.67 7.12 3.18
C PHE A 5 -1.91 7.64 2.44
N PRO A 6 -2.37 8.88 2.69
CA PRO A 6 -3.64 9.36 2.16
C PRO A 6 -3.60 9.55 0.64
N HIS A 7 -2.54 10.21 0.15
CA HIS A 7 -2.37 10.52 -1.26
C HIS A 7 -0.95 10.18 -1.70
N GLY A 8 -0.83 9.61 -2.91
CA GLY A 8 0.44 9.58 -3.58
C GLY A 8 0.98 11.00 -3.74
N LYS A 9 2.30 11.17 -3.61
CA LYS A 9 2.92 12.49 -3.76
C LYS A 9 3.04 12.92 -5.24
N GLY A 10 2.42 12.20 -6.18
CA GLY A 10 2.54 12.47 -7.63
C GLY A 10 3.95 12.36 -8.21
N SER A 11 4.89 11.68 -7.53
CA SER A 11 6.26 11.57 -8.02
C SER A 11 6.36 10.42 -9.02
N THR A 12 6.66 10.71 -10.29
CA THR A 12 6.86 9.73 -11.38
C THR A 12 7.88 8.64 -11.03
N VAL A 13 8.80 8.92 -10.10
CA VAL A 13 9.84 7.99 -9.59
C VAL A 13 9.29 6.98 -8.57
N GLY A 14 8.07 7.19 -8.06
CA GLY A 14 7.44 6.34 -7.04
C GLY A 14 7.27 4.89 -7.50
N ALA A 15 6.91 4.67 -8.77
CA ALA A 15 6.74 3.33 -9.32
C ALA A 15 8.07 2.53 -9.30
N TYR A 16 9.16 3.17 -9.73
CA TYR A 16 10.49 2.57 -9.72
C TYR A 16 11.01 2.34 -8.30
N SER A 17 10.65 3.22 -7.37
CA SER A 17 10.99 3.04 -5.96
C SER A 17 10.34 1.77 -5.40
N LEU A 18 9.05 1.52 -5.67
CA LEU A 18 8.36 0.30 -5.24
C LEU A 18 8.99 -0.97 -5.84
N TYR A 19 9.31 -0.93 -7.14
CA TYR A 19 9.99 -2.04 -7.80
C TYR A 19 11.39 -2.30 -7.22
N ALA A 20 12.18 -1.25 -6.98
CA ALA A 20 13.50 -1.37 -6.36
C ALA A 20 13.42 -1.95 -4.95
N LEU A 21 12.43 -1.53 -4.14
CA LEU A 21 12.19 -2.09 -2.81
C LEU A 21 11.85 -3.58 -2.87
N LYS A 22 11.04 -4.01 -3.85
CA LYS A 22 10.72 -5.43 -4.07
C LYS A 22 11.97 -6.22 -4.44
N LYS A 23 12.77 -5.72 -5.39
CA LYS A 23 14.04 -6.33 -5.79
C LYS A 23 15.04 -6.45 -4.64
N ARG A 24 15.00 -5.50 -3.69
CA ARG A 24 15.83 -5.50 -2.48
C ARG A 24 15.25 -6.34 -1.32
N GLY A 25 14.07 -6.95 -1.48
CA GLY A 25 13.43 -7.76 -0.44
C GLY A 25 12.88 -6.96 0.74
N VAL A 26 12.83 -5.63 0.65
CA VAL A 26 12.38 -4.72 1.72
C VAL A 26 11.07 -4.00 1.39
N ALA A 27 10.35 -4.47 0.36
CA ALA A 27 9.05 -3.94 -0.02
C ALA A 27 8.02 -4.08 1.12
N PRO A 28 7.04 -3.15 1.19
CA PRO A 28 5.89 -3.34 2.04
C PRO A 28 5.10 -4.58 1.59
N LEU A 29 4.39 -5.20 2.54
CA LEU A 29 3.51 -6.34 2.27
C LEU A 29 2.26 -5.91 1.51
N ALA A 30 1.83 -4.67 1.73
CA ALA A 30 0.70 -4.05 1.05
C ALA A 30 0.79 -2.53 1.18
N ILE A 31 0.11 -1.84 0.26
CA ILE A 31 -0.07 -0.39 0.24
C ILE A 31 -1.57 -0.08 0.36
N ILE A 32 -1.91 0.91 1.19
CA ILE A 32 -3.29 1.34 1.40
C ILE A 32 -3.35 2.86 1.26
N ASN A 33 -4.25 3.33 0.41
CA ASN A 33 -4.42 4.75 0.10
C ASN A 33 -5.87 5.22 0.24
N GLU A 34 -6.04 6.50 0.58
CA GLU A 34 -7.35 7.17 0.47
C GLU A 34 -7.67 7.46 -0.98
N LYS A 35 -6.65 7.85 -1.76
CA LYS A 35 -6.73 8.01 -3.20
C LYS A 35 -5.40 7.62 -3.84
N THR A 36 -5.46 6.61 -4.70
CA THR A 36 -4.30 6.05 -5.40
C THR A 36 -4.08 6.77 -6.72
N ASP A 37 -2.86 7.25 -6.94
CA ASP A 37 -2.44 7.79 -8.24
C ASP A 37 -1.97 6.67 -9.18
N LEU A 38 -2.06 6.89 -10.50
CA LEU A 38 -1.61 5.93 -11.52
C LEU A 38 -0.16 5.48 -11.32
N VAL A 39 0.73 6.36 -10.86
CA VAL A 39 2.13 6.01 -10.58
C VAL A 39 2.27 5.01 -9.43
N VAL A 40 1.46 5.15 -8.38
CA VAL A 40 1.48 4.20 -7.26
C VAL A 40 0.87 2.87 -7.71
N ALA A 41 -0.27 2.92 -8.40
CA ALA A 41 -0.94 1.72 -8.90
C ALA A 41 -0.04 0.90 -9.84
N SER A 42 0.58 1.55 -10.83
CA SER A 42 1.54 0.90 -11.74
C SER A 42 2.75 0.31 -11.02
N GLY A 43 3.29 1.04 -10.04
CA GLY A 43 4.38 0.53 -9.19
C GLY A 43 3.99 -0.69 -8.37
N CYS A 44 2.80 -0.69 -7.79
CA CYS A 44 2.24 -1.84 -7.06
C CYS A 44 2.07 -3.07 -7.96
N ILE A 45 1.52 -2.88 -9.16
CA ILE A 45 1.37 -3.95 -10.17
C ILE A 45 2.75 -4.51 -10.55
N LEU A 46 3.69 -3.65 -10.91
CA LEU A 46 5.04 -4.04 -11.34
C LEU A 46 5.82 -4.77 -10.23
N ALA A 47 5.64 -4.34 -8.98
CA ALA A 47 6.30 -4.95 -7.82
C ALA A 47 5.53 -6.16 -7.23
N SER A 48 4.38 -6.51 -7.80
CA SER A 48 3.44 -7.50 -7.24
C SER A 48 3.18 -7.24 -5.74
N ILE A 49 2.84 -6.00 -5.42
CA ILE A 49 2.47 -5.53 -4.08
C ILE A 49 0.96 -5.28 -4.09
N PRO A 50 0.18 -5.95 -3.23
CA PRO A 50 -1.23 -5.65 -3.04
C PRO A 50 -1.47 -4.18 -2.70
N CYS A 51 -2.44 -3.57 -3.37
CA CYS A 51 -2.82 -2.17 -3.18
C CYS A 51 -4.33 -2.06 -2.90
N ALA A 52 -4.71 -1.32 -1.87
CA ALA A 52 -6.10 -1.00 -1.56
C ALA A 52 -6.33 0.52 -1.72
N ASP A 53 -7.37 0.88 -2.45
CA ASP A 53 -7.77 2.26 -2.73
C ASP A 53 -9.07 2.65 -2.01
N GLY A 54 -9.30 3.94 -1.79
CA GLY A 54 -10.53 4.44 -1.15
C GLY A 54 -10.64 4.20 0.35
N VAL A 55 -9.53 3.82 1.01
CA VAL A 55 -9.52 3.50 2.43
C VAL A 55 -9.06 4.70 3.25
N ARG A 56 -9.89 5.17 4.19
CA ARG A 56 -9.58 6.27 5.12
C ARG A 56 -8.40 5.94 6.04
N VAL A 57 -7.16 6.24 5.62
CA VAL A 57 -5.92 5.92 6.34
C VAL A 57 -5.84 6.65 7.69
N THR A 58 -6.46 7.83 7.81
CA THR A 58 -6.52 8.61 9.07
C THR A 58 -7.22 7.87 10.22
N SER A 59 -7.98 6.82 9.92
CA SER A 59 -8.65 5.99 10.92
C SER A 59 -7.74 4.92 11.55
N PHE A 60 -6.49 4.80 11.09
CA PHE A 60 -5.52 3.80 11.54
C PHE A 60 -4.37 4.46 12.32
N ARG A 61 -3.75 3.70 13.23
CA ARG A 61 -2.56 4.17 13.96
C ARG A 61 -1.35 3.28 13.67
N SER A 62 -0.16 3.89 13.67
CA SER A 62 1.09 3.16 13.60
C SER A 62 1.19 2.13 14.74
N GLY A 63 1.52 0.89 14.40
CA GLY A 63 1.57 -0.23 15.35
C GLY A 63 0.32 -1.10 15.37
N GLU A 64 -0.77 -0.69 14.72
CA GLU A 64 -1.99 -1.50 14.60
C GLU A 64 -1.75 -2.74 13.72
N ARG A 65 -2.33 -3.88 14.10
CA ARG A 65 -2.26 -5.12 13.32
C ARG A 65 -3.42 -5.19 12.34
N LEU A 66 -3.09 -5.15 11.06
CA LEU A 66 -4.06 -5.21 9.95
C LEU A 66 -3.84 -6.47 9.12
N ARG A 67 -4.94 -7.04 8.62
CA ARG A 67 -4.94 -8.09 7.60
C ARG A 67 -5.63 -7.53 6.37
N LEU A 68 -4.91 -7.50 5.25
CA LEU A 68 -5.48 -7.18 3.94
C LEU A 68 -5.71 -8.48 3.17
N ASP A 69 -6.92 -8.68 2.69
CA ASP A 69 -7.27 -9.69 1.71
C ASP A 69 -7.34 -9.02 0.33
N ALA A 70 -6.33 -9.27 -0.50
CA ALA A 70 -6.20 -8.65 -1.81
C ALA A 70 -7.16 -9.26 -2.85
N GLU A 71 -7.61 -10.49 -2.64
CA GLU A 71 -8.55 -11.17 -3.55
C GLU A 71 -9.98 -10.69 -3.32
N LYS A 72 -10.34 -10.49 -2.05
CA LYS A 72 -11.67 -10.00 -1.66
C LYS A 72 -11.76 -8.48 -1.57
N GLY A 73 -10.63 -7.78 -1.56
CA GLY A 73 -10.57 -6.34 -1.33
C GLY A 73 -10.95 -5.93 0.10
N GLU A 74 -10.77 -6.83 1.07
CA GLU A 74 -11.20 -6.60 2.46
C GLU A 74 -10.01 -6.24 3.37
N LEU A 75 -10.21 -5.22 4.21
CA LEU A 75 -9.24 -4.83 5.23
C LEU A 75 -9.80 -5.11 6.62
N ILE A 76 -9.22 -6.07 7.32
CA ILE A 76 -9.65 -6.53 8.63
C ILE A 76 -8.68 -6.01 9.70
N ARG A 77 -9.21 -5.30 10.69
CA ARG A 77 -8.46 -4.88 11.88
C ARG A 77 -8.41 -6.04 12.88
N ARG A 78 -7.21 -6.48 13.25
CA ARG A 78 -7.05 -7.39 14.37
C ARG A 78 -6.85 -6.57 15.64
N ARG A 79 -7.92 -6.45 16.44
CA ARG A 79 -7.79 -6.05 17.84
C ARG A 79 -7.09 -7.19 18.57
N GLY A 80 -5.83 -6.96 18.93
CA GLY A 80 -5.09 -7.81 19.87
C GLY A 80 -5.28 -7.31 21.29
#